data_AF-A0A847YSR3-F1
#
_entry.id   AF-A0A847YSR3-F1
#
_cell.length_a   1.000
_cell.length_b   1.000
_cell.length_c   1.000
_cell.angle_alpha   90.00
_cell.angle_beta   90.00
_cell.angle_gamma   90.00
#
_symmetry.space_group_name_H-M   'P 1'
#
loop_
_entity.id
_entity.type
_entity.pdbx_description
1 polymer ?
#
loop_
_entity_poly.entity_id
_entity_poly.type
_entity_poly.pdbx_seq_one_letter_code
_entity_poly.pdbx_strand_id
1 'polypeptide(L)'
;MATEVPEKISVDTLFRTRTAGISYTGPVKETEIIKAEQDLKVRFPLSYRTFLTQYGSINDGSFEILGLEEIDDNGSSVIQATLMLRFTCPDFPNHLIPIEELNDAWYACLQCESSSTDENLPEVVRWNLLTGLIDEKPLASNFWKYLLRRIKETHYQEIGFKTLENHVNKFEEDYLKIGKLPRNHVWRPYRFCSQDVALGLTVVRHSVDNNCLEVDVCMTSDIPEFEEGSGTKVTTSFLLSEAYKCGGSMEIRFSDNVENHHVPLAICELANRYGVILEHVSEGRIVPEEAKNLYMAITEFKPKLKAHLEELANTGILSKERACYVVHHGLWTQSELEHLILGSKRIEKILGGEAQPEQRLLYQNDIFHARAAIMGGFLDRKLAKKERSDGQVAMDLEDDVRPIEISFQPTLYAKLYSCTEPFPIPWMLEDEAISVNPDDNFVVFLRARDAEDQTKNLINDLSVIKIMKLSLQAKSLTFRFGCLVPRDFEDLPLDTQNELSTYAQSEGIYLLICPETTVALDTEANRRLVSSRIIRE
;
A
#
# COMPACT_ATOMS: atom_id res chain seq x y z
N MET A 1 -16.03 28.76 -35.37
CA MET A 1 -15.70 27.35 -35.59
C MET A 1 -14.90 26.89 -34.40
N ALA A 2 -15.54 26.31 -33.40
CA ALA A 2 -14.84 25.69 -32.27
C ALA A 2 -14.11 24.46 -32.81
N THR A 3 -12.80 24.40 -32.63
CA THR A 3 -12.01 23.20 -32.91
C THR A 3 -12.57 22.05 -32.09
N GLU A 4 -12.93 20.94 -32.75
CA GLU A 4 -13.36 19.74 -32.03
C GLU A 4 -12.30 19.33 -31.01
N VAL A 5 -12.75 19.08 -29.78
CA VAL A 5 -11.90 18.69 -28.65
C VAL A 5 -11.32 17.29 -28.95
N PRO A 6 -9.99 17.09 -28.96
CA PRO A 6 -9.36 15.80 -29.31
C PRO A 6 -9.91 14.58 -28.56
N GLU A 7 -10.33 14.79 -27.31
CA GLU A 7 -10.97 13.78 -26.48
C GLU A 7 -12.28 13.25 -27.07
N LYS A 8 -13.09 14.11 -27.72
CA LYS A 8 -14.35 13.72 -28.37
C LYS A 8 -14.12 12.74 -29.52
N ILE A 9 -13.15 13.03 -30.39
CA ILE A 9 -12.80 12.16 -31.53
C ILE A 9 -12.36 10.78 -31.03
N SER A 10 -11.68 10.74 -29.88
CA SER A 10 -11.25 9.50 -29.23
C SER A 10 -12.42 8.66 -28.70
N VAL A 11 -13.43 9.31 -28.10
CA VAL A 11 -14.66 8.65 -27.62
C VAL A 11 -15.43 7.99 -28.78
N ASP A 12 -15.68 8.74 -29.85
CA ASP A 12 -16.41 8.24 -31.02
C ASP A 12 -15.69 7.04 -31.68
N THR A 13 -14.36 7.07 -31.67
CA THR A 13 -13.53 5.97 -32.18
C THR A 13 -13.65 4.72 -31.30
N LEU A 14 -13.55 4.88 -29.98
CA LEU A 14 -13.67 3.77 -29.02
C LEU A 14 -15.05 3.10 -29.06
N PHE A 15 -16.11 3.89 -29.20
CA PHE A 15 -17.47 3.36 -29.36
C PHE A 15 -17.63 2.50 -30.60
N ARG A 16 -16.96 2.85 -31.71
CA ARG A 16 -17.02 2.04 -32.95
C ARG A 16 -16.23 0.74 -32.85
N THR A 17 -15.16 0.72 -32.04
CA THR A 17 -14.30 -0.46 -31.90
C THR A 17 -14.80 -1.47 -30.88
N ARG A 18 -15.73 -1.07 -30.00
CA ARG A 18 -16.24 -1.95 -28.96
C ARG A 18 -17.31 -2.91 -29.51
N THR A 19 -17.20 -4.18 -29.13
CA THR A 19 -18.12 -5.25 -29.55
C THR A 19 -19.31 -5.45 -28.60
N ALA A 20 -19.28 -4.86 -27.40
CA ALA A 20 -20.35 -4.92 -26.40
C ALA A 20 -21.31 -3.71 -26.53
N GLY A 21 -22.59 -3.96 -26.26
CA GLY A 21 -23.72 -3.08 -26.57
C GLY A 21 -23.85 -1.85 -25.68
N ILE A 22 -23.00 -0.85 -25.92
CA ILE A 22 -23.24 0.51 -25.43
C ILE A 22 -24.59 0.97 -25.96
N SER A 23 -25.53 1.24 -25.06
CA SER A 23 -26.81 1.85 -25.40
C SER A 23 -26.76 3.34 -25.06
N TYR A 24 -27.42 4.13 -25.89
CA TYR A 24 -27.62 5.54 -25.64
C TYR A 24 -29.03 5.92 -26.07
N THR A 25 -29.64 6.86 -25.37
CA THR A 25 -31.05 7.25 -25.60
C THR A 25 -31.24 8.08 -26.86
N GLY A 26 -30.18 8.71 -27.35
CA GLY A 26 -30.18 9.48 -28.58
C GLY A 26 -30.15 10.99 -28.34
N PRO A 27 -30.13 11.79 -29.41
CA PRO A 27 -29.89 13.22 -29.33
C PRO A 27 -31.04 13.96 -28.63
N VAL A 28 -30.70 14.73 -27.59
CA VAL A 28 -31.64 15.60 -26.87
C VAL A 28 -31.75 16.96 -27.56
N LYS A 29 -32.95 17.53 -27.64
CA LYS A 29 -33.14 18.83 -28.28
C LYS A 29 -32.61 19.95 -27.41
N GLU A 30 -32.05 20.98 -28.04
CA GLU A 30 -31.54 22.17 -27.37
C GLU A 30 -32.58 22.83 -26.44
N THR A 31 -33.85 22.82 -26.83
CA THR A 31 -34.95 23.36 -26.01
C THR A 31 -35.18 22.59 -24.70
N GLU A 32 -34.93 21.28 -24.71
CA GLU A 32 -35.06 20.42 -23.52
C GLU A 32 -33.86 20.64 -22.59
N ILE A 33 -32.66 20.81 -23.15
CA ILE A 33 -31.45 21.17 -22.41
C ILE A 33 -31.64 22.52 -21.70
N ILE A 34 -32.10 23.56 -22.41
CA ILE A 34 -32.37 24.88 -21.83
C ILE A 34 -33.42 24.79 -20.72
N LYS A 35 -34.47 23.98 -20.91
CA LYS A 35 -35.49 23.77 -19.87
C LYS A 35 -34.88 23.10 -18.63
N ALA A 36 -34.04 22.08 -18.82
CA ALA A 36 -33.34 21.41 -17.72
C ALA A 36 -32.43 22.37 -16.93
N GLU A 37 -31.66 23.21 -17.64
CA GLU A 37 -30.84 24.27 -17.04
C GLU A 37 -31.67 25.25 -16.20
N GLN A 38 -32.83 25.66 -16.71
CA GLN A 38 -33.77 26.54 -16.00
C GLN A 38 -34.35 25.86 -14.75
N ASP A 39 -34.80 24.62 -14.87
CA ASP A 39 -35.40 23.84 -13.78
C ASP A 39 -34.36 23.60 -12.66
N LEU A 40 -33.12 23.29 -13.02
CA LEU A 40 -32.02 23.04 -12.08
C LEU A 40 -31.32 24.32 -11.62
N LYS A 41 -31.60 25.48 -12.22
CA LYS A 41 -30.98 26.79 -11.97
C LYS A 41 -29.46 26.81 -12.15
N VAL A 42 -28.96 26.03 -13.09
CA VAL A 42 -27.54 25.95 -13.46
C VAL A 42 -27.37 26.14 -14.95
N ARG A 43 -26.14 26.30 -15.41
CA ARG A 43 -25.80 26.18 -16.83
C ARG A 43 -24.90 24.98 -17.01
N PHE A 44 -25.26 24.08 -17.93
CA PHE A 44 -24.43 22.94 -18.26
C PHE A 44 -23.24 23.37 -19.11
N PRO A 45 -22.06 22.78 -18.88
CA PRO A 45 -20.90 23.09 -19.72
C PRO A 45 -21.11 22.62 -21.15
N LEU A 46 -20.46 23.32 -22.09
CA LEU A 46 -20.56 23.00 -23.52
C LEU A 46 -20.23 21.54 -23.82
N SER A 47 -19.27 20.93 -23.11
CA SER A 47 -18.93 19.52 -23.24
C SER A 47 -20.10 18.59 -22.92
N TYR A 48 -20.83 18.87 -21.83
CA TYR A 48 -21.98 18.06 -21.42
C TYR A 48 -23.21 18.33 -22.30
N ARG A 49 -23.44 19.59 -22.71
CA ARG A 49 -24.49 19.91 -23.71
C ARG A 49 -24.26 19.17 -25.02
N THR A 50 -23.01 19.18 -25.51
CA THR A 50 -22.64 18.44 -26.73
C THR A 50 -22.91 16.94 -26.55
N PHE A 51 -22.57 16.37 -25.40
CA PHE A 51 -22.91 15.00 -25.06
C PHE A 51 -24.42 14.74 -25.09
N LEU A 52 -25.23 15.56 -24.43
CA LEU A 52 -26.70 15.43 -24.43
C LEU A 52 -27.27 15.51 -25.86
N THR A 53 -26.80 16.45 -26.67
CA THR A 53 -27.28 16.62 -28.06
C THR A 53 -26.87 15.49 -29.00
N GLN A 54 -25.87 14.69 -28.65
CA GLN A 54 -25.36 13.62 -29.51
C GLN A 54 -25.80 12.23 -29.04
N TYR A 55 -25.74 12.01 -27.73
CA TYR A 55 -25.92 10.71 -27.08
C TYR A 55 -27.13 10.67 -26.15
N GLY A 56 -27.49 11.79 -25.53
CA GLY A 56 -28.54 11.86 -24.52
C GLY A 56 -28.03 11.35 -23.18
N SER A 57 -28.05 10.04 -22.99
CA SER A 57 -27.45 9.30 -21.88
C SER A 57 -26.63 8.14 -22.45
N ILE A 58 -25.76 7.53 -21.63
CA ILE A 58 -25.00 6.34 -22.02
C ILE A 58 -25.11 5.28 -20.94
N ASN A 59 -25.40 4.04 -21.34
CA ASN A 59 -25.33 2.87 -20.48
C ASN A 59 -24.47 1.79 -21.15
N ASP A 60 -23.38 1.41 -20.49
CA ASP A 60 -22.43 0.39 -20.95
C ASP A 60 -22.61 -0.96 -20.22
N GLY A 61 -23.62 -1.08 -19.35
CA GLY A 61 -23.82 -2.20 -18.42
C GLY A 61 -22.85 -2.21 -17.24
N SER A 62 -21.66 -1.62 -17.41
CA SER A 62 -20.64 -1.44 -16.37
C SER A 62 -20.70 -0.09 -15.66
N PHE A 63 -21.18 0.94 -16.37
CA PHE A 63 -21.41 2.28 -15.86
C PHE A 63 -22.56 2.93 -16.63
N GLU A 64 -23.14 3.97 -16.02
CA GLU A 64 -24.19 4.78 -16.61
C GLU A 64 -23.85 6.26 -16.47
N ILE A 65 -23.86 6.98 -17.60
CA ILE A 65 -23.76 8.43 -17.62
C ILE A 65 -25.15 9.02 -17.80
N LEU A 66 -25.62 9.66 -16.73
CA LEU A 66 -26.95 10.24 -16.66
C LEU A 66 -27.11 11.33 -17.72
N GLY A 67 -28.28 11.32 -18.35
CA GLY A 67 -28.67 12.26 -19.39
C GLY A 67 -30.06 12.84 -19.16
N LEU A 68 -30.64 13.42 -20.21
CA LEU A 68 -32.02 13.88 -20.22
C LEU A 68 -32.90 12.83 -20.91
N GLU A 69 -33.32 11.82 -20.16
CA GLU A 69 -34.21 10.75 -20.66
C GLU A 69 -35.69 11.15 -20.54
N GLU A 70 -36.53 10.67 -21.47
CA GLU A 70 -38.00 10.73 -21.31
C GLU A 70 -38.44 9.70 -20.25
N ILE A 71 -39.39 10.09 -19.39
CA ILE A 71 -39.77 9.42 -18.12
C ILE A 71 -40.60 8.14 -18.36
N ASP A 72 -40.25 7.35 -19.38
CA ASP A 72 -41.00 6.16 -19.73
C ASP A 72 -40.25 4.92 -19.22
N ASP A 73 -40.49 4.68 -17.93
CA ASP A 73 -40.57 3.38 -17.24
C ASP A 73 -39.35 2.69 -16.60
N ASN A 74 -38.12 3.25 -16.50
CA ASN A 74 -37.12 2.77 -15.51
C ASN A 74 -35.79 3.56 -15.39
N GLY A 75 -35.50 4.56 -16.22
CA GLY A 75 -34.24 5.31 -16.19
C GLY A 75 -34.26 6.51 -15.22
N SER A 76 -33.13 6.79 -14.56
CA SER A 76 -32.97 8.00 -13.73
C SER A 76 -32.40 9.14 -14.58
N SER A 77 -33.21 10.14 -14.91
CA SER A 77 -32.68 11.35 -15.59
C SER A 77 -31.77 12.16 -14.66
N VAL A 78 -30.82 12.91 -15.23
CA VAL A 78 -29.97 13.85 -14.48
C VAL A 78 -30.78 14.85 -13.66
N ILE A 79 -31.95 15.27 -14.16
CA ILE A 79 -32.87 16.16 -13.44
C ILE A 79 -33.39 15.47 -12.19
N GLN A 80 -33.92 14.26 -12.32
CA GLN A 80 -34.48 13.50 -11.20
C GLN A 80 -33.41 13.21 -10.15
N ALA A 81 -32.24 12.74 -10.57
CA ALA A 81 -31.12 12.49 -9.66
C ALA A 81 -30.73 13.77 -8.90
N THR A 82 -30.59 14.90 -9.61
CA THR A 82 -30.26 16.19 -8.99
C THR A 82 -31.33 16.63 -7.98
N LEU A 83 -32.60 16.59 -8.37
CA LEU A 83 -33.71 17.02 -7.50
C LEU A 83 -33.88 16.09 -6.29
N MET A 84 -33.67 14.79 -6.48
CA MET A 84 -33.68 13.80 -5.41
C MET A 84 -32.58 14.10 -4.41
N LEU A 85 -31.32 14.27 -4.85
CA LEU A 85 -30.20 14.61 -3.97
C LEU A 85 -30.42 15.93 -3.23
N ARG A 86 -30.93 16.97 -3.91
CA ARG A 86 -31.28 18.25 -3.25
C ARG A 86 -32.39 18.12 -2.22
N PHE A 87 -33.29 17.16 -2.40
CA PHE A 87 -34.39 16.91 -1.48
C PHE A 87 -33.96 16.06 -0.27
N THR A 88 -33.18 14.99 -0.50
CA THR A 88 -32.74 14.06 0.53
C THR A 88 -31.54 14.57 1.32
N CYS A 89 -30.68 15.38 0.70
CA CYS A 89 -29.49 15.97 1.29
C CYS A 89 -29.55 17.49 1.20
N PRO A 90 -30.02 18.19 2.26
CA PRO A 90 -30.13 19.65 2.27
C PRO A 90 -28.82 20.39 2.01
N ASP A 91 -27.68 19.75 2.31
CA ASP A 91 -26.34 20.28 2.09
C ASP A 91 -25.79 19.98 0.69
N PHE A 92 -26.54 19.28 -0.17
CA PHE A 92 -26.11 19.03 -1.55
C PHE A 92 -25.96 20.37 -2.31
N PRO A 93 -24.75 20.71 -2.79
CA PRO A 93 -24.51 22.02 -3.36
C PRO A 93 -25.32 22.26 -4.63
N ASN A 94 -25.98 23.43 -4.72
CA ASN A 94 -26.82 23.78 -5.87
C ASN A 94 -26.07 23.83 -7.22
N HIS A 95 -24.75 24.00 -7.19
CA HIS A 95 -23.92 24.02 -8.39
C HIS A 95 -23.46 22.62 -8.83
N LEU A 96 -23.69 21.57 -8.04
CA LEU A 96 -23.34 20.21 -8.44
C LEU A 96 -24.47 19.53 -9.21
N ILE A 97 -24.08 18.81 -10.26
CA ILE A 97 -24.98 18.02 -11.09
C ILE A 97 -24.43 16.58 -11.15
N PRO A 98 -25.09 15.58 -10.53
CA PRO A 98 -24.65 14.19 -10.59
C PRO A 98 -24.76 13.68 -12.02
N ILE A 99 -23.69 13.10 -12.54
CA ILE A 99 -23.63 12.54 -13.89
C ILE A 99 -23.40 11.03 -13.91
N GLU A 100 -23.00 10.42 -12.79
CA GLU A 100 -22.85 8.98 -12.62
C GLU A 100 -22.95 8.65 -11.12
N GLU A 101 -23.62 7.55 -10.79
CA GLU A 101 -23.52 6.92 -9.47
C GLU A 101 -22.36 5.91 -9.51
N LEU A 102 -21.37 6.09 -8.64
CA LEU A 102 -20.13 5.30 -8.67
C LEU A 102 -20.24 4.01 -7.83
N ASN A 103 -20.72 4.14 -6.59
CA ASN A 103 -20.93 3.05 -5.62
C ASN A 103 -21.75 3.55 -4.42
N ASP A 104 -21.97 2.70 -3.40
CA ASP A 104 -22.78 2.91 -2.18
C ASP A 104 -22.53 4.25 -1.47
N ALA A 105 -23.10 5.34 -2.00
CA ALA A 105 -23.04 6.74 -1.57
C ALA A 105 -22.14 7.71 -2.36
N TRP A 106 -21.41 7.30 -3.40
CA TRP A 106 -20.58 8.26 -4.15
C TRP A 106 -21.15 8.58 -5.53
N TYR A 107 -21.14 9.86 -5.87
CA TYR A 107 -21.55 10.37 -7.16
C TYR A 107 -20.39 11.10 -7.83
N ALA A 108 -20.25 10.93 -9.14
CA ALA A 108 -19.47 11.84 -9.96
C ALA A 108 -20.37 13.03 -10.34
N CYS A 109 -19.92 14.25 -10.07
CA CYS A 109 -20.70 15.46 -10.25
C CYS A 109 -19.96 16.48 -11.13
N LEU A 110 -20.69 17.14 -12.02
CA LEU A 110 -20.21 18.34 -12.72
C LEU A 110 -20.39 19.58 -11.84
N GLN A 111 -19.37 20.43 -11.79
CA GLN A 111 -19.44 21.74 -11.15
C GLN A 111 -20.04 22.80 -12.11
N CYS A 112 -21.36 22.94 -12.10
CA CYS A 112 -22.11 23.84 -12.96
C CYS A 112 -22.46 25.15 -12.24
N GLU A 113 -21.74 26.23 -12.54
CA GLU A 113 -22.10 27.56 -12.06
C GLU A 113 -23.14 28.24 -12.96
N SER A 114 -24.12 28.93 -12.37
CA SER A 114 -25.16 29.67 -13.10
C SER A 114 -24.59 30.83 -13.96
N SER A 115 -23.40 31.34 -13.63
CA SER A 115 -22.69 32.39 -14.38
C SER A 115 -21.61 31.87 -15.33
N SER A 116 -21.47 30.55 -15.48
CA SER A 116 -20.43 29.97 -16.33
C SER A 116 -20.57 30.41 -17.81
N THR A 117 -19.43 30.62 -18.46
CA THR A 117 -19.32 30.81 -19.91
C THR A 117 -19.02 29.47 -20.58
N ASP A 118 -19.30 29.36 -21.88
CA ASP A 118 -19.00 28.14 -22.64
C ASP A 118 -17.48 27.85 -22.76
N GLU A 119 -16.64 28.81 -22.38
CA GLU A 119 -15.19 28.66 -22.27
C GLU A 119 -14.74 27.99 -20.96
N ASN A 120 -15.62 27.93 -19.95
CA ASN A 120 -15.32 27.25 -18.70
C ASN A 120 -15.42 25.74 -18.89
N LEU A 121 -14.36 25.02 -18.50
CA LEU A 121 -14.29 23.56 -18.51
C LEU A 121 -14.40 23.08 -17.06
N PRO A 122 -15.62 22.96 -16.52
CA PRO A 122 -15.77 22.59 -15.12
C PRO A 122 -15.25 21.18 -14.89
N GLU A 123 -14.64 21.03 -13.72
CA GLU A 123 -14.11 19.75 -13.28
C GLU A 123 -15.26 18.79 -12.94
N VAL A 124 -14.98 17.50 -13.08
CA VAL A 124 -15.81 16.44 -12.53
C VAL A 124 -15.24 16.11 -11.16
N VAL A 125 -16.05 16.22 -10.12
CA VAL A 125 -15.67 15.96 -8.73
C VAL A 125 -16.42 14.77 -8.18
N ARG A 126 -15.88 14.15 -7.14
CA ARG A 126 -16.56 13.07 -6.41
C ARG A 126 -17.28 13.67 -5.20
N TRP A 127 -18.55 13.33 -5.00
CA TRP A 127 -19.35 13.80 -3.86
C TRP A 127 -19.96 12.62 -3.10
N ASN A 128 -19.92 12.67 -1.77
CA ASN A 128 -20.41 11.62 -0.89
C ASN A 128 -21.79 11.97 -0.29
N LEU A 129 -22.77 11.08 -0.50
CA LEU A 129 -24.14 11.18 0.01
C LEU A 129 -24.23 11.15 1.53
N LEU A 130 -23.38 10.39 2.21
CA LEU A 130 -23.40 10.19 3.66
C LEU A 130 -22.70 11.31 4.42
N THR A 131 -21.59 11.82 3.89
CA THR A 131 -20.76 12.84 4.58
C THR A 131 -20.97 14.25 4.03
N GLY A 132 -21.56 14.39 2.85
CA GLY A 132 -21.71 15.66 2.14
C GLY A 132 -20.39 16.23 1.60
N LEU A 133 -19.27 15.51 1.76
CA LEU A 133 -17.95 15.96 1.36
C LEU A 133 -17.75 15.84 -0.16
N ILE A 134 -16.99 16.79 -0.70
CA ILE A 134 -16.44 16.76 -2.05
C ILE A 134 -14.96 16.39 -1.91
N ASP A 135 -14.48 15.45 -2.72
CA ASP A 135 -13.05 15.12 -2.74
C ASP A 135 -12.22 16.34 -3.15
N GLU A 136 -11.08 16.54 -2.47
CA GLU A 136 -10.16 17.65 -2.77
C GLU A 136 -9.59 17.57 -4.20
N LYS A 137 -9.48 16.36 -4.73
CA LYS A 137 -8.96 16.10 -6.06
C LYS A 137 -10.10 15.81 -7.04
N PRO A 138 -10.21 16.53 -8.16
CA PRO A 138 -11.21 16.24 -9.17
C PRO A 138 -10.93 14.89 -9.84
N LEU A 139 -12.00 14.18 -10.20
CA LEU A 139 -11.99 12.96 -11.00
C LEU A 139 -11.47 13.23 -12.41
N ALA A 140 -11.80 14.39 -12.98
CA ALA A 140 -11.28 14.82 -14.27
C ALA A 140 -11.35 16.34 -14.42
N SER A 141 -10.47 16.91 -15.26
CA SER A 141 -10.49 18.35 -15.54
C SER A 141 -11.64 18.81 -16.43
N ASN A 142 -12.43 17.87 -17.00
CA ASN A 142 -13.66 18.16 -17.73
C ASN A 142 -14.46 16.86 -17.98
N PHE A 143 -15.71 17.03 -18.41
CA PHE A 143 -16.62 15.92 -18.74
C PHE A 143 -16.07 14.93 -19.79
N TRP A 144 -15.46 15.40 -20.87
CA TRP A 144 -15.00 14.50 -21.93
C TRP A 144 -13.83 13.62 -21.49
N LYS A 145 -12.92 14.17 -20.69
CA LYS A 145 -11.84 13.39 -20.07
C LYS A 145 -12.39 12.36 -19.11
N TYR A 146 -13.39 12.72 -18.31
CA TYR A 146 -14.07 11.78 -17.42
C TYR A 146 -14.69 10.62 -18.21
N LEU A 147 -15.53 10.93 -19.20
CA LEU A 147 -16.19 9.93 -20.03
C LEU A 147 -15.18 9.04 -20.77
N LEU A 148 -14.14 9.65 -21.37
CA LEU A 148 -13.09 8.90 -22.06
C LEU A 148 -12.37 7.95 -21.11
N ARG A 149 -12.12 8.37 -19.86
CA ARG A 149 -11.52 7.52 -18.83
C ARG A 149 -12.43 6.33 -18.52
N ARG A 150 -13.72 6.54 -18.24
CA ARG A 150 -14.68 5.46 -17.94
C ARG A 150 -14.79 4.44 -19.08
N ILE A 151 -14.86 4.91 -20.32
CA ILE A 151 -14.90 4.03 -21.50
C ILE A 151 -13.63 3.19 -21.62
N LYS A 152 -12.45 3.80 -21.43
CA LYS A 152 -11.17 3.08 -21.48
C LYS A 152 -11.07 2.04 -20.37
N GLU A 153 -11.44 2.41 -19.14
CA GLU A 153 -11.43 1.51 -18.00
C GLU A 153 -12.24 0.24 -18.28
N THR A 154 -13.51 0.36 -18.68
CA THR A 154 -14.31 -0.84 -18.96
C THR A 154 -13.81 -1.60 -20.17
N HIS A 155 -13.41 -0.91 -21.25
CA HIS A 155 -12.89 -1.58 -22.45
C HIS A 155 -11.67 -2.46 -22.13
N TYR A 156 -10.72 -1.95 -21.35
CA TYR A 156 -9.53 -2.72 -20.99
C TYR A 156 -9.80 -3.74 -19.88
N GLN A 157 -10.79 -3.54 -19.02
CA GLN A 157 -11.27 -4.58 -18.10
C GLN A 157 -11.82 -5.79 -18.86
N GLU A 158 -12.65 -5.58 -19.88
CA GLU A 158 -13.19 -6.67 -20.72
C GLU A 158 -12.07 -7.47 -21.41
N ILE A 159 -11.13 -6.76 -22.04
CA ILE A 159 -9.96 -7.37 -22.68
C ILE A 159 -9.13 -8.13 -21.64
N GLY A 160 -8.88 -7.50 -20.48
CA GLY A 160 -8.12 -8.06 -19.38
C GLY A 160 -8.72 -9.34 -18.82
N PHE A 161 -10.04 -9.37 -18.58
CA PHE A 161 -10.75 -10.57 -18.09
C PHE A 161 -10.70 -11.72 -19.10
N LYS A 162 -10.99 -11.44 -20.38
CA LYS A 162 -10.90 -12.45 -21.43
C LYS A 162 -9.48 -13.01 -21.56
N THR A 163 -8.48 -12.15 -21.51
CA THR A 163 -7.07 -12.53 -21.59
C THR A 163 -6.65 -13.35 -20.38
N LEU A 164 -7.06 -12.94 -19.18
CA LEU A 164 -6.84 -13.66 -17.92
C LEU A 164 -7.45 -15.06 -17.97
N GLU A 165 -8.71 -15.20 -18.38
CA GLU A 165 -9.41 -16.49 -18.47
C GLU A 165 -8.66 -17.46 -19.38
N ASN A 166 -8.20 -16.99 -20.54
CA ASN A 166 -7.39 -17.80 -21.47
C ASN A 166 -6.08 -18.27 -20.83
N HIS A 167 -5.37 -17.40 -20.11
CA HIS A 167 -4.13 -17.77 -19.42
C HIS A 167 -4.36 -18.71 -18.26
N VAL A 168 -5.43 -18.51 -17.47
CA VAL A 168 -5.80 -19.40 -16.36
C VAL A 168 -6.11 -20.80 -16.86
N ASN A 169 -6.97 -20.92 -17.88
CA ASN A 169 -7.32 -22.22 -18.46
C ASN A 169 -6.09 -22.97 -18.98
N LYS A 170 -5.22 -22.27 -19.71
CA LYS A 170 -3.97 -22.86 -20.21
C LYS A 170 -3.02 -23.26 -19.08
N PHE A 171 -2.86 -22.40 -18.07
CA PHE A 171 -1.98 -22.65 -16.95
C PHE A 171 -2.46 -23.86 -16.11
N GLU A 172 -3.77 -23.99 -15.90
CA GLU A 172 -4.37 -25.15 -15.23
C GLU A 172 -4.10 -26.46 -15.98
N GLU A 173 -4.26 -26.46 -17.30
CA GLU A 173 -4.01 -27.63 -18.16
C GLU A 173 -2.54 -28.04 -18.18
N ASP A 174 -1.65 -27.06 -18.39
CA ASP A 174 -0.22 -27.32 -18.62
C ASP A 174 0.56 -27.58 -17.32
N TYR A 175 0.06 -27.15 -16.14
CA TYR A 175 0.82 -27.19 -14.88
C TYR A 175 0.05 -27.79 -13.72
N LEU A 176 -1.14 -27.27 -13.39
CA LEU A 176 -1.84 -27.67 -12.16
C LEU A 176 -2.40 -29.09 -12.25
N LYS A 177 -3.07 -29.44 -13.35
CA LYS A 177 -3.66 -30.78 -13.56
C LYS A 177 -2.62 -31.90 -13.61
N ILE A 178 -1.40 -31.59 -14.05
CA ILE A 178 -0.31 -32.56 -14.17
C ILE A 178 0.72 -32.50 -13.03
N GLY A 179 0.55 -31.58 -12.06
CA GLY A 179 1.45 -31.42 -10.91
C GLY A 179 2.85 -30.92 -11.27
N LYS A 180 3.00 -30.12 -12.33
CA LYS A 180 4.28 -29.59 -12.80
C LYS A 180 4.51 -28.18 -12.29
N LEU A 181 5.71 -27.89 -11.78
CA LEU A 181 6.08 -26.53 -11.39
C LEU A 181 6.35 -25.66 -12.64
N PRO A 182 5.72 -24.47 -12.76
CA PRO A 182 5.97 -23.55 -13.87
C PRO A 182 7.35 -22.93 -13.75
N ARG A 183 7.99 -22.67 -14.90
CA ARG A 183 9.23 -21.89 -14.98
C ARG A 183 8.91 -20.40 -15.11
N ASN A 184 9.85 -19.54 -14.74
CA ASN A 184 9.64 -18.08 -14.75
C ASN A 184 9.31 -17.50 -16.13
N HIS A 185 9.73 -18.13 -17.23
CA HIS A 185 9.44 -17.67 -18.61
C HIS A 185 8.06 -18.07 -19.14
N VAL A 186 7.26 -18.74 -18.31
CA VAL A 186 5.88 -19.10 -18.63
C VAL A 186 4.95 -18.01 -18.13
N TRP A 187 3.85 -17.76 -18.84
CA TRP A 187 2.78 -16.89 -18.36
C TRP A 187 2.13 -17.47 -17.10
N ARG A 188 2.15 -16.69 -16.02
CA ARG A 188 1.66 -17.07 -14.70
C ARG A 188 0.57 -16.09 -14.28
N PRO A 189 -0.68 -16.53 -14.11
CA PRO A 189 -1.74 -15.71 -13.55
C PRO A 189 -1.58 -15.60 -12.03
N TYR A 190 -1.80 -14.41 -11.50
CA TYR A 190 -1.80 -14.09 -10.07
C TYR A 190 -3.07 -13.32 -9.72
N ARG A 191 -3.58 -13.60 -8.52
CA ARG A 191 -4.73 -12.93 -7.93
C ARG A 191 -4.37 -12.51 -6.51
N PHE A 192 -4.55 -11.23 -6.21
CA PHE A 192 -4.35 -10.66 -4.88
C PHE A 192 -5.71 -10.44 -4.24
N CYS A 193 -5.95 -11.12 -3.13
CA CYS A 193 -7.20 -11.01 -2.37
C CYS A 193 -6.92 -10.68 -0.91
N SER A 194 -7.79 -9.88 -0.32
CA SER A 194 -7.95 -9.77 1.13
C SER A 194 -9.36 -10.24 1.46
N GLN A 195 -9.47 -11.30 2.26
CA GLN A 195 -10.74 -12.01 2.50
C GLN A 195 -11.42 -12.36 1.16
N ASP A 196 -12.64 -11.89 0.94
CA ASP A 196 -13.46 -12.19 -0.25
C ASP A 196 -13.33 -11.14 -1.36
N VAL A 197 -12.43 -10.17 -1.23
CA VAL A 197 -12.28 -9.06 -2.18
C VAL A 197 -10.99 -9.17 -2.99
N ALA A 198 -11.09 -9.00 -4.32
CA ALA A 198 -9.94 -8.98 -5.23
C ALA A 198 -9.36 -7.57 -5.37
N LEU A 199 -8.14 -7.39 -4.90
CA LEU A 199 -7.38 -6.13 -4.96
C LEU A 199 -6.66 -5.95 -6.30
N GLY A 200 -6.28 -7.06 -6.94
CA GLY A 200 -5.61 -7.01 -8.23
C GLY A 200 -5.49 -8.37 -8.91
N LEU A 201 -5.40 -8.32 -10.24
CA LEU A 201 -5.26 -9.47 -11.12
C LEU A 201 -4.14 -9.18 -12.12
N THR A 202 -3.18 -10.09 -12.25
CA THR A 202 -2.08 -9.91 -13.20
C THR A 202 -1.65 -11.21 -13.85
N VAL A 203 -1.13 -11.12 -15.07
CA VAL A 203 -0.51 -12.24 -15.77
C VAL A 203 0.89 -11.80 -16.19
N VAL A 204 1.90 -12.51 -15.73
CA VAL A 204 3.31 -12.14 -15.95
C VAL A 204 4.16 -13.29 -16.45
N ARG A 205 5.23 -12.97 -17.19
CA ARG A 205 6.32 -13.89 -17.47
C ARG A 205 7.66 -13.16 -17.50
N HIS A 206 8.74 -13.90 -17.30
CA HIS A 206 10.08 -13.42 -17.56
C HIS A 206 10.45 -13.60 -19.03
N SER A 207 10.74 -12.51 -19.73
CA SER A 207 11.25 -12.54 -21.11
C SER A 207 12.75 -12.76 -21.09
N VAL A 208 13.21 -13.97 -21.43
CA VAL A 208 14.65 -14.29 -21.41
C VAL A 208 15.43 -13.47 -22.45
N ASP A 209 14.85 -13.26 -23.62
CA ASP A 209 15.50 -12.56 -24.73
C ASP A 209 15.67 -11.05 -24.44
N ASN A 210 14.70 -10.46 -23.74
CA ASN A 210 14.72 -9.04 -23.38
C ASN A 210 15.24 -8.78 -21.96
N ASN A 211 15.41 -9.84 -21.15
CA ASN A 211 15.76 -9.77 -19.74
C ASN A 211 14.87 -8.78 -18.95
N CYS A 212 13.55 -8.91 -19.10
CA CYS A 212 12.54 -8.04 -18.48
C CYS A 212 11.31 -8.83 -18.02
N LEU A 213 10.49 -8.23 -17.16
CA LEU A 213 9.17 -8.76 -16.83
C LEU A 213 8.17 -8.31 -17.90
N GLU A 214 7.50 -9.25 -18.54
CA GLU A 214 6.37 -8.96 -19.43
C GLU A 214 5.06 -9.16 -18.68
N VAL A 215 4.10 -8.26 -18.90
CA VAL A 215 2.79 -8.22 -18.25
C VAL A 215 1.70 -8.21 -19.32
N ASP A 216 0.85 -9.23 -19.31
CA ASP A 216 -0.23 -9.38 -20.31
C ASP A 216 -1.62 -9.03 -19.75
N VAL A 217 -1.73 -8.97 -18.42
CA VAL A 217 -2.91 -8.50 -17.70
C VAL A 217 -2.42 -7.69 -16.50
N CYS A 218 -3.01 -6.52 -16.28
CA CYS A 218 -2.80 -5.72 -15.09
C CYS A 218 -4.10 -4.98 -14.75
N MET A 219 -4.91 -5.57 -13.87
CA MET A 219 -6.15 -4.98 -13.40
C MET A 219 -6.06 -4.76 -11.90
N THR A 220 -6.48 -3.58 -11.45
CA THR A 220 -6.42 -3.15 -10.05
C THR A 220 -7.80 -2.69 -9.62
N SER A 221 -8.13 -2.92 -8.35
CA SER A 221 -9.41 -2.51 -7.78
C SER A 221 -9.19 -1.57 -6.60
N ASP A 222 -9.95 -0.48 -6.56
CA ASP A 222 -10.05 0.37 -5.38
C ASP A 222 -11.31 0.01 -4.60
N ILE A 223 -11.09 -0.55 -3.42
CA ILE A 223 -12.13 -1.10 -2.56
C ILE A 223 -12.39 -0.10 -1.42
N PRO A 224 -13.64 0.34 -1.19
CA PRO A 224 -13.94 1.41 -0.23
C PRO A 224 -13.43 1.18 1.20
N GLU A 225 -13.32 -0.08 1.63
CA GLU A 225 -12.84 -0.48 2.96
C GLU A 225 -11.32 -0.31 3.11
N PHE A 226 -10.58 -0.15 2.01
CA PHE A 226 -9.14 0.05 2.00
C PHE A 226 -8.77 1.48 1.63
N GLU A 227 -7.54 1.87 1.94
CA GLU A 227 -6.99 3.14 1.47
C GLU A 227 -7.02 3.20 -0.07
N GLU A 228 -7.41 4.34 -0.63
CA GLU A 228 -7.45 4.58 -2.07
C GLU A 228 -6.12 4.22 -2.73
N GLY A 229 -6.14 3.43 -3.80
CA GLY A 229 -4.94 2.98 -4.50
C GLY A 229 -4.29 1.75 -3.88
N SER A 230 -4.85 1.14 -2.83
CA SER A 230 -4.30 -0.08 -2.20
C SER A 230 -4.13 -1.23 -3.19
N GLY A 231 -5.14 -1.48 -4.04
CA GLY A 231 -5.06 -2.54 -5.05
C GLY A 231 -3.95 -2.29 -6.08
N THR A 232 -3.81 -1.04 -6.50
CA THR A 232 -2.73 -0.59 -7.39
C THR A 232 -1.36 -0.71 -6.72
N LYS A 233 -1.24 -0.31 -5.45
CA LYS A 233 0.00 -0.39 -4.68
C LYS A 233 0.45 -1.84 -4.50
N VAL A 234 -0.44 -2.75 -4.14
CA VAL A 234 -0.15 -4.19 -4.01
C VAL A 234 0.29 -4.78 -5.35
N THR A 235 -0.47 -4.52 -6.42
CA THR A 235 -0.16 -5.04 -7.75
C THR A 235 1.17 -4.51 -8.28
N THR A 236 1.43 -3.21 -8.13
CA THR A 236 2.69 -2.57 -8.52
C THR A 236 3.87 -3.12 -7.71
N SER A 237 3.70 -3.27 -6.40
CA SER A 237 4.73 -3.85 -5.52
C SER A 237 5.07 -5.28 -5.93
N PHE A 238 4.07 -6.08 -6.31
CA PHE A 238 4.28 -7.41 -6.86
C PHE A 238 5.05 -7.37 -8.19
N LEU A 239 4.63 -6.54 -9.15
CA LEU A 239 5.31 -6.45 -10.46
C LEU A 239 6.79 -6.06 -10.30
N LEU A 240 7.09 -5.10 -9.43
CA LEU A 240 8.46 -4.69 -9.13
C LEU A 240 9.25 -5.80 -8.42
N SER A 241 8.61 -6.55 -7.52
CA SER A 241 9.22 -7.70 -6.85
C SER A 241 9.54 -8.83 -7.83
N GLU A 242 8.63 -9.16 -8.75
CA GLU A 242 8.86 -10.18 -9.76
C GLU A 242 9.88 -9.74 -10.82
N ALA A 243 9.90 -8.45 -11.20
CA ALA A 243 10.94 -7.91 -12.09
C ALA A 243 12.33 -8.00 -11.45
N TYR A 244 12.43 -7.71 -10.15
CA TYR A 244 13.67 -7.88 -9.37
C TYR A 244 14.12 -9.34 -9.32
N LYS A 245 13.20 -10.24 -8.97
CA LYS A 245 13.46 -11.67 -8.79
C LYS A 245 13.81 -12.37 -10.10
N CYS A 246 13.10 -12.05 -11.18
CA CYS A 246 13.24 -12.76 -12.44
C CYS A 246 14.26 -12.13 -13.40
N GLY A 247 14.33 -10.80 -13.47
CA GLY A 247 14.91 -10.11 -14.63
C GLY A 247 16.20 -9.33 -14.39
N GLY A 248 16.67 -9.11 -13.16
CA GLY A 248 17.90 -8.36 -12.85
C GLY A 248 17.94 -6.88 -13.29
N SER A 249 17.29 -6.52 -14.39
CA SER A 249 17.18 -5.19 -14.97
C SER A 249 16.14 -4.33 -14.26
N MET A 250 15.11 -4.93 -13.63
CA MET A 250 13.89 -4.25 -13.15
C MET A 250 12.97 -3.71 -14.25
N GLU A 251 13.26 -3.93 -15.54
CA GLU A 251 12.39 -3.44 -16.62
C GLU A 251 11.07 -4.22 -16.63
N ILE A 252 9.96 -3.50 -16.75
CA ILE A 252 8.61 -4.04 -16.92
C ILE A 252 8.06 -3.58 -18.27
N ARG A 253 7.51 -4.52 -19.05
CA ARG A 253 6.86 -4.26 -20.34
C ARG A 253 5.43 -4.76 -20.33
N PHE A 254 4.50 -3.91 -20.71
CA PHE A 254 3.08 -4.20 -20.85
C PHE A 254 2.79 -4.61 -22.29
N SER A 255 1.97 -5.64 -22.51
CA SER A 255 1.61 -6.08 -23.85
C SER A 255 0.52 -5.21 -24.48
N ASP A 256 0.16 -5.49 -25.73
CA ASP A 256 -0.98 -4.86 -26.42
C ASP A 256 -2.32 -5.07 -25.70
N ASN A 257 -2.44 -6.14 -24.89
CA ASN A 257 -3.65 -6.44 -24.13
C ASN A 257 -3.82 -5.52 -22.90
N VAL A 258 -2.75 -4.83 -22.49
CA VAL A 258 -2.77 -3.90 -21.36
C VAL A 258 -2.77 -2.47 -21.89
N GLU A 259 -3.95 -1.86 -21.82
CA GLU A 259 -4.17 -0.46 -22.21
C GLU A 259 -3.62 -0.08 -23.60
N ASN A 260 -3.61 -1.01 -24.57
CA ASN A 260 -2.98 -0.87 -25.88
C ASN A 260 -1.48 -0.56 -25.78
N HIS A 261 -0.71 -1.42 -25.10
CA HIS A 261 0.74 -1.27 -24.93
C HIS A 261 1.13 0.02 -24.20
N HIS A 262 0.34 0.41 -23.21
CA HIS A 262 0.63 1.54 -22.33
C HIS A 262 0.86 1.05 -20.89
N VAL A 263 1.58 1.84 -20.10
CA VAL A 263 1.61 1.63 -18.65
C VAL A 263 0.22 1.93 -18.11
N PRO A 264 -0.39 1.03 -17.30
CA PRO A 264 -1.73 1.25 -16.78
C PRO A 264 -1.91 2.61 -16.12
N LEU A 265 -3.05 3.27 -16.39
CA LEU A 265 -3.33 4.61 -15.85
C LEU A 265 -3.24 4.63 -14.32
N ALA A 266 -3.78 3.60 -13.65
CA ALA A 266 -3.72 3.48 -12.20
C ALA A 266 -2.27 3.48 -11.66
N ILE A 267 -1.34 2.80 -12.34
CA ILE A 267 0.08 2.80 -11.97
C ILE A 267 0.70 4.19 -12.19
N CYS A 268 0.33 4.88 -13.27
CA CYS A 268 0.77 6.25 -13.53
C CYS A 268 0.29 7.22 -12.44
N GLU A 269 -0.97 7.10 -12.02
CA GLU A 269 -1.55 7.91 -10.94
C GLU A 269 -0.88 7.62 -9.59
N LEU A 270 -0.60 6.35 -9.29
CA LEU A 270 0.17 5.95 -8.11
C LEU A 270 1.58 6.56 -8.15
N ALA A 271 2.30 6.44 -9.28
CA ALA A 271 3.63 7.01 -9.44
C ALA A 271 3.63 8.53 -9.21
N ASN A 272 2.67 9.24 -9.81
CA ASN A 272 2.49 10.68 -9.62
C ASN A 272 2.20 11.04 -8.15
N ARG A 273 1.36 10.28 -7.45
CA ARG A 273 1.08 10.47 -6.01
C ARG A 273 2.35 10.39 -5.17
N TYR A 274 3.27 9.50 -5.54
CA TYR A 274 4.57 9.33 -4.90
C TYR A 274 5.69 10.22 -5.48
N GLY A 275 5.37 11.14 -6.40
CA GLY A 275 6.33 12.07 -7.00
C GLY A 275 7.33 11.41 -7.96
N VAL A 276 6.97 10.26 -8.55
CA VAL A 276 7.78 9.53 -9.52
C VAL A 276 7.23 9.74 -10.92
N ILE A 277 8.07 10.24 -11.83
CA ILE A 277 7.72 10.48 -13.23
C ILE A 277 8.06 9.22 -14.03
N LEU A 278 7.08 8.74 -14.81
CA LEU A 278 7.26 7.67 -15.79
C LEU A 278 7.31 8.31 -17.19
N GLU A 279 8.45 8.24 -17.86
CA GLU A 279 8.67 8.89 -19.16
C GLU A 279 8.24 8.00 -20.33
N HIS A 280 8.21 6.68 -20.13
CA HIS A 280 7.99 5.68 -21.18
C HIS A 280 6.57 5.08 -21.17
N VAL A 281 5.59 5.83 -20.64
CA VAL A 281 4.19 5.39 -20.48
C VAL A 281 3.58 4.92 -21.80
N SER A 282 3.78 5.68 -22.88
CA SER A 282 3.24 5.39 -24.22
C SER A 282 3.95 4.25 -24.95
N GLU A 283 5.11 3.82 -24.44
CA GLU A 283 5.82 2.64 -24.94
C GLU A 283 5.42 1.39 -24.16
N GLY A 284 4.54 1.50 -23.16
CA GLY A 284 4.17 0.37 -22.30
C GLY A 284 5.33 -0.11 -21.46
N ARG A 285 6.24 0.78 -21.06
CA ARG A 285 7.49 0.42 -20.37
C ARG A 285 7.65 1.20 -19.07
N ILE A 286 8.12 0.49 -18.05
CA ILE A 286 8.73 1.09 -16.87
C ILE A 286 10.19 0.67 -16.92
N VAL A 287 11.07 1.63 -17.24
CA VAL A 287 12.49 1.34 -17.41
C VAL A 287 13.16 1.11 -16.04
N PRO A 288 14.37 0.50 -15.99
CA PRO A 288 15.04 0.14 -14.74
C PRO A 288 15.08 1.24 -13.67
N GLU A 289 15.43 2.47 -14.04
CA GLU A 289 15.56 3.56 -13.06
C GLU A 289 14.20 4.05 -12.54
N GLU A 290 13.19 4.13 -13.41
CA GLU A 290 11.81 4.42 -13.03
C GLU A 290 11.29 3.36 -12.06
N ALA A 291 11.51 2.08 -12.37
CA ALA A 291 11.10 0.96 -11.53
C ALA A 291 11.73 1.03 -10.13
N LYS A 292 13.03 1.29 -10.05
CA LYS A 292 13.76 1.43 -8.76
C LYS A 292 13.23 2.57 -7.91
N ASN A 293 13.00 3.73 -8.53
CA ASN A 293 12.51 4.92 -7.84
C ASN A 293 11.06 4.74 -7.40
N LEU A 294 10.21 4.17 -8.24
CA LEU A 294 8.84 3.80 -7.88
C LEU A 294 8.84 2.79 -6.73
N TYR A 295 9.69 1.77 -6.78
CA TYR A 295 9.75 0.74 -5.75
C TYR A 295 10.13 1.31 -4.38
N MET A 296 11.17 2.15 -4.34
CA MET A 296 11.57 2.86 -3.12
C MET A 296 10.46 3.78 -2.59
N ALA A 297 9.73 4.45 -3.48
CA ALA A 297 8.70 5.40 -3.08
C ALA A 297 7.48 4.69 -2.49
N ILE A 298 6.97 3.62 -3.12
CA ILE A 298 5.80 2.87 -2.64
C ILE A 298 6.12 1.99 -1.41
N THR A 299 7.39 1.67 -1.16
CA THR A 299 7.81 1.03 0.11
C THR A 299 7.74 2.01 1.29
N GLU A 300 7.74 3.32 1.05
CA GLU A 300 7.53 4.35 2.10
C GLU A 300 8.51 4.29 3.26
N PHE A 301 9.78 4.00 2.96
CA PHE A 301 10.82 4.06 3.99
C PHE A 301 10.87 5.43 4.67
N LYS A 302 11.03 5.41 6.00
CA LYS A 302 11.23 6.63 6.80
C LYS A 302 12.39 7.47 6.24
N PRO A 303 12.32 8.81 6.28
CA PRO A 303 13.31 9.67 5.63
C PRO A 303 14.77 9.35 6.00
N LYS A 304 15.04 9.08 7.28
CA LYS A 304 16.37 8.69 7.77
C LYS A 304 16.86 7.37 7.16
N LEU A 305 15.99 6.37 7.10
CA LEU A 305 16.30 5.07 6.51
C LEU A 305 16.48 5.18 4.99
N LYS A 306 15.61 5.93 4.32
CA LYS A 306 15.69 6.20 2.88
C LYS A 306 17.02 6.85 2.50
N ALA A 307 17.43 7.91 3.21
CA ALA A 307 18.70 8.59 2.96
C ALA A 307 19.91 7.65 3.13
N HIS A 308 19.89 6.79 4.15
CA HIS A 308 20.98 5.83 4.34
C HIS A 308 20.96 4.69 3.31
N LEU A 309 19.78 4.23 2.88
CA LEU A 309 19.65 3.28 1.77
C LEU A 309 20.20 3.86 0.46
N GLU A 310 19.98 5.15 0.20
CA GLU A 310 20.57 5.84 -0.96
C GLU A 310 22.11 5.89 -0.86
N GLU A 311 22.66 6.17 0.32
CA GLU A 311 24.11 6.12 0.57
C GLU A 311 24.68 4.71 0.33
N LEU A 312 24.04 3.67 0.86
CA LEU A 312 24.44 2.27 0.68
C LEU A 312 24.35 1.82 -0.78
N ALA A 313 23.35 2.32 -1.52
CA ALA A 313 23.20 2.05 -2.95
C ALA A 313 24.28 2.74 -3.78
N ASN A 314 24.57 4.01 -3.48
CA ASN A 314 25.61 4.78 -4.17
C ASN A 314 27.02 4.22 -3.94
N THR A 315 27.26 3.59 -2.79
CA THR A 315 28.52 2.91 -2.46
C THR A 315 28.58 1.47 -2.96
N GLY A 316 27.49 0.92 -3.50
CA GLY A 316 27.40 -0.44 -4.00
C GLY A 316 27.34 -1.52 -2.91
N ILE A 317 27.10 -1.14 -1.65
CA ILE A 317 27.00 -2.07 -0.52
C ILE A 317 25.65 -2.81 -0.56
N LEU A 318 24.55 -2.07 -0.76
CA LEU A 318 23.20 -2.63 -0.80
C LEU A 318 22.36 -1.92 -1.86
N SER A 319 21.79 -2.69 -2.79
CA SER A 319 20.92 -2.15 -3.82
C SER A 319 19.53 -1.79 -3.26
N LYS A 320 18.94 -0.67 -3.69
CA LYS A 320 17.61 -0.18 -3.27
C LYS A 320 16.52 -1.25 -3.39
N GLU A 321 16.55 -1.96 -4.50
CA GLU A 321 15.61 -3.00 -4.90
C GLU A 321 15.68 -4.21 -3.96
N ARG A 322 16.86 -4.50 -3.40
CA ARG A 322 17.01 -5.58 -2.41
C ARG A 322 16.27 -5.23 -1.13
N ALA A 323 16.45 -3.98 -0.66
CA ALA A 323 15.77 -3.48 0.53
C ALA A 323 14.24 -3.48 0.33
N CYS A 324 13.75 -2.99 -0.79
CA CYS A 324 12.32 -3.04 -1.13
C CYS A 324 11.80 -4.49 -1.21
N TYR A 325 12.54 -5.38 -1.90
CA TYR A 325 12.14 -6.77 -2.10
C TYR A 325 11.98 -7.51 -0.79
N VAL A 326 12.92 -7.39 0.14
CA VAL A 326 12.80 -8.14 1.40
C VAL A 326 11.63 -7.67 2.28
N VAL A 327 11.18 -6.42 2.11
CA VAL A 327 9.96 -5.91 2.76
C VAL A 327 8.71 -6.47 2.09
N HIS A 328 8.58 -6.28 0.78
CA HIS A 328 7.39 -6.68 0.03
C HIS A 328 7.23 -8.20 -0.09
N HIS A 329 8.32 -8.96 0.02
CA HIS A 329 8.29 -10.42 0.11
C HIS A 329 8.02 -10.95 1.52
N GLY A 330 7.83 -10.06 2.51
CA GLY A 330 7.51 -10.44 3.90
C GLY A 330 8.65 -11.10 4.66
N LEU A 331 9.90 -10.91 4.23
CA LEU A 331 11.07 -11.45 4.94
C LEU A 331 11.43 -10.60 6.16
N TRP A 332 11.30 -9.28 6.03
CA TRP A 332 11.54 -8.32 7.08
C TRP A 332 10.43 -7.27 7.06
N THR A 333 9.91 -6.89 8.22
CA THR A 333 9.09 -5.67 8.29
C THR A 333 9.96 -4.43 8.07
N GLN A 334 9.37 -3.28 7.75
CA GLN A 334 10.15 -2.04 7.58
C GLN A 334 10.95 -1.67 8.84
N SER A 335 10.37 -1.84 10.02
CA SER A 335 11.02 -1.58 11.31
C SER A 335 12.15 -2.57 11.61
N GLU A 336 11.95 -3.85 11.29
CA GLU A 336 13.01 -4.87 11.39
C GLU A 336 14.17 -4.55 10.43
N LEU A 337 13.86 -4.14 9.20
CA LEU A 337 14.85 -3.74 8.21
C LEU A 337 15.59 -2.46 8.64
N GLU A 338 14.91 -1.47 9.22
CA GLU A 338 15.53 -0.28 9.81
C GLU A 338 16.55 -0.66 10.88
N HIS A 339 16.17 -1.56 11.80
CA HIS A 339 17.08 -2.08 12.81
C HIS A 339 18.29 -2.75 12.17
N LEU A 340 18.11 -3.66 11.21
CA LEU A 340 19.23 -4.34 10.57
C LEU A 340 20.19 -3.36 9.88
N ILE A 341 19.65 -2.45 9.06
CA ILE A 341 20.43 -1.48 8.29
C ILE A 341 21.22 -0.54 9.20
N LEU A 342 20.59 0.00 10.24
CA LEU A 342 21.24 0.97 11.12
C LEU A 342 22.09 0.29 12.21
N GLY A 343 21.74 -0.93 12.60
CA GLY A 343 22.37 -1.66 13.71
C GLY A 343 23.54 -2.56 13.30
N SER A 344 23.63 -2.96 12.03
CA SER A 344 24.71 -3.83 11.53
C SER A 344 25.65 -3.07 10.60
N LYS A 345 26.96 -3.35 10.74
CA LYS A 345 27.98 -2.84 9.81
C LYS A 345 28.12 -3.70 8.53
N ARG A 346 27.41 -4.83 8.46
CA ARG A 346 27.53 -5.85 7.39
C ARG A 346 26.16 -6.26 6.87
N ILE A 347 25.34 -5.26 6.60
CA ILE A 347 23.95 -5.45 6.20
C ILE A 347 23.80 -6.26 4.91
N GLU A 348 24.74 -6.10 3.98
CA GLU A 348 24.79 -6.82 2.71
C GLU A 348 24.84 -8.33 2.92
N LYS A 349 25.52 -8.80 3.97
CA LYS A 349 25.64 -10.22 4.28
C LYS A 349 24.41 -10.80 4.96
N ILE A 350 23.81 -10.02 5.85
CA ILE A 350 22.55 -10.39 6.50
C ILE A 350 21.44 -10.48 5.43
N LEU A 351 21.27 -9.41 4.65
CA LEU A 351 20.24 -9.38 3.61
C LEU A 351 20.58 -10.26 2.42
N GLY A 352 21.84 -10.62 2.20
CA GLY A 352 22.28 -11.58 1.18
C GLY A 352 22.23 -13.03 1.64
N GLY A 353 22.15 -13.29 2.95
CA GLY A 353 22.28 -14.64 3.50
C GLY A 353 23.63 -15.29 3.22
N GLU A 354 24.69 -14.48 3.07
CA GLU A 354 26.00 -14.94 2.55
C GLU A 354 26.78 -15.79 3.57
N ALA A 355 26.64 -15.49 4.86
CA ALA A 355 27.33 -16.23 5.91
C ALA A 355 26.77 -17.65 6.01
N GLN A 356 27.68 -18.62 5.96
CA GLN A 356 27.35 -20.03 6.07
C GLN A 356 27.55 -20.54 7.51
N PRO A 357 26.79 -21.53 8.00
CA PRO A 357 26.97 -22.10 9.34
C PRO A 357 28.41 -22.58 9.63
N GLU A 358 29.15 -23.00 8.60
CA GLU A 358 30.56 -23.39 8.70
C GLU A 358 31.46 -22.21 9.11
N GLN A 359 31.06 -20.97 8.76
CA GLN A 359 31.71 -19.73 9.15
C GLN A 359 31.20 -19.26 10.52
N ARG A 360 31.31 -20.11 11.54
CA ARG A 360 30.67 -19.98 12.86
C ARG A 360 30.59 -18.56 13.40
N LEU A 361 31.72 -17.84 13.51
CA LEU A 361 31.75 -16.50 14.08
C LEU A 361 30.97 -15.45 13.26
N LEU A 362 31.04 -15.55 11.93
CA LEU A 362 30.32 -14.64 11.03
C LEU A 362 28.82 -14.94 11.07
N TYR A 363 28.49 -16.22 11.00
CA TYR A 363 27.11 -16.69 11.04
C TYR A 363 26.45 -16.36 12.38
N GLN A 364 27.14 -16.55 13.50
CA GLN A 364 26.65 -16.17 14.83
C GLN A 364 26.40 -14.66 14.94
N ASN A 365 27.26 -13.83 14.37
CA ASN A 365 27.05 -12.38 14.35
C ASN A 365 25.79 -12.00 13.53
N ASP A 366 25.61 -12.61 12.36
CA ASP A 366 24.46 -12.34 11.50
C ASP A 366 23.16 -12.82 12.15
N ILE A 367 23.17 -14.01 12.79
CA ILE A 367 22.07 -14.52 13.60
C ILE A 367 21.76 -13.59 14.77
N PHE A 368 22.76 -13.06 15.47
CA PHE A 368 22.54 -12.15 16.60
C PHE A 368 21.76 -10.88 16.18
N HIS A 369 22.15 -10.25 15.07
CA HIS A 369 21.44 -9.08 14.54
C HIS A 369 20.03 -9.45 14.04
N ALA A 370 19.91 -10.54 13.29
CA ALA A 370 18.62 -11.05 12.79
C ALA A 370 17.64 -11.36 13.94
N ARG A 371 18.10 -12.10 14.94
CA ARG A 371 17.35 -12.43 16.15
C ARG A 371 16.91 -11.18 16.90
N ALA A 372 17.81 -10.22 17.10
CA ALA A 372 17.46 -8.98 17.78
C ALA A 372 16.40 -8.18 17.00
N ALA A 373 16.48 -8.15 15.66
CA ALA A 373 15.48 -7.53 14.81
C ALA A 373 14.11 -8.23 14.95
N ILE A 374 14.07 -9.56 14.85
CA ILE A 374 12.85 -10.36 15.01
C ILE A 374 12.21 -10.15 16.38
N MET A 375 13.00 -10.24 17.46
CA MET A 375 12.53 -10.01 18.83
C MET A 375 11.95 -8.60 18.99
N GLY A 376 12.62 -7.59 18.43
CA GLY A 376 12.07 -6.24 18.37
C GLY A 376 10.77 -6.17 17.56
N GLY A 377 10.65 -6.91 16.46
CA GLY A 377 9.43 -6.99 15.65
C GLY A 377 8.25 -7.63 16.37
N PHE A 378 8.50 -8.59 17.27
CA PHE A 378 7.46 -9.10 18.17
C PHE A 378 6.92 -8.01 19.09
N LEU A 379 7.82 -7.21 19.68
CA LEU A 379 7.41 -6.08 20.53
C LEU A 379 6.63 -5.04 19.72
N ASP A 380 7.09 -4.69 18.51
CA ASP A 380 6.40 -3.76 17.61
C ASP A 380 4.94 -4.18 17.40
N ARG A 381 4.70 -5.44 17.04
CA ARG A 381 3.35 -5.99 16.84
C ARG A 381 2.53 -5.97 18.12
N LYS A 382 3.13 -6.32 19.27
CA LYS A 382 2.41 -6.35 20.55
C LYS A 382 1.97 -4.95 20.99
N LEU A 383 2.83 -3.94 20.82
CA LEU A 383 2.51 -2.56 21.16
C LEU A 383 1.45 -1.99 20.21
N ALA A 384 1.56 -2.29 18.92
CA ALA A 384 0.64 -1.79 17.90
C ALA A 384 -0.79 -2.36 18.03
N LYS A 385 -0.97 -3.55 18.63
CA LYS A 385 -2.30 -4.16 18.81
C LYS A 385 -3.13 -3.47 19.89
N LYS A 386 -4.35 -3.01 19.58
CA LYS A 386 -5.31 -2.59 20.60
C LYS A 386 -6.05 -3.80 21.16
N GLU A 387 -6.00 -3.93 22.48
CA GLU A 387 -6.79 -4.92 23.21
C GLU A 387 -8.04 -4.22 23.77
N ARG A 388 -9.22 -4.65 23.34
CA ARG A 388 -10.48 -4.23 23.96
C ARG A 388 -10.90 -5.27 24.98
N SER A 389 -10.89 -4.90 26.26
CA SER A 389 -11.41 -5.76 27.33
C SER A 389 -12.88 -5.43 27.58
N ASP A 390 -13.81 -6.23 27.05
CA ASP A 390 -15.25 -6.11 27.38
C ASP A 390 -15.62 -6.93 28.63
N GLY A 391 -14.80 -6.82 29.68
CA GLY A 391 -15.03 -7.43 30.99
C GLY A 391 -14.86 -8.95 31.11
N GLN A 392 -14.94 -9.74 30.03
CA GLN A 392 -14.75 -11.21 30.09
C GLN A 392 -13.86 -11.83 29.00
N VAL A 393 -13.73 -11.19 27.84
CA VAL A 393 -12.87 -11.67 26.75
C VAL A 393 -12.18 -10.47 26.10
N ALA A 394 -10.85 -10.53 26.01
CA ALA A 394 -10.12 -9.60 25.15
C ALA A 394 -10.37 -10.03 23.70
N MET A 395 -11.05 -9.19 22.92
CA MET A 395 -11.24 -9.42 21.48
C MET A 395 -10.16 -8.64 20.73
N ASP A 396 -9.36 -9.37 19.95
CA ASP A 396 -8.43 -8.81 18.97
C ASP A 396 -9.24 -8.42 17.74
N LEU A 397 -9.32 -7.12 17.44
CA LEU A 397 -9.81 -6.64 16.15
C LEU A 397 -8.60 -6.49 15.23
N GLU A 398 -8.56 -7.26 14.13
CA GLU A 398 -7.40 -7.30 13.21
C GLU A 398 -7.05 -5.92 12.64
N ASP A 399 -8.03 -5.01 12.57
CA ASP A 399 -7.88 -3.69 11.95
C ASP A 399 -7.65 -2.53 12.95
N ASP A 400 -7.74 -2.76 14.26
CA ASP A 400 -7.59 -1.69 15.26
C ASP A 400 -6.12 -1.59 15.73
N VAL A 401 -5.30 -0.91 14.92
CA VAL A 401 -3.87 -0.70 15.18
C VAL A 401 -3.63 0.66 15.83
N ARG A 402 -2.81 0.70 16.87
CA ARG A 402 -2.31 1.93 17.49
C ARG A 402 -1.35 2.65 16.52
N PRO A 403 -1.43 3.98 16.38
CA PRO A 403 -0.50 4.76 15.56
C PRO A 403 0.84 4.92 16.30
N ILE A 404 1.57 3.83 16.49
CA ILE A 404 2.87 3.84 17.15
C ILE A 404 3.95 4.15 16.11
N GLU A 405 4.67 5.23 16.36
CA GLU A 405 5.88 5.55 15.63
C GLU A 405 7.06 4.75 16.20
N ILE A 406 7.66 3.92 15.34
CA ILE A 406 8.78 3.05 15.72
C ILE A 406 10.05 3.50 15.00
N SER A 407 11.13 3.79 15.71
CA SER A 407 12.42 4.10 15.07
C SER A 407 13.58 3.38 15.75
N PHE A 408 14.70 3.23 15.05
CA PHE A 408 15.91 2.61 15.62
C PHE A 408 17.02 3.64 15.87
N GLN A 409 17.59 3.57 17.08
CA GLN A 409 18.70 4.42 17.52
C GLN A 409 20.00 3.61 17.56
N PRO A 410 20.85 3.70 16.53
CA PRO A 410 22.04 2.86 16.41
C PRO A 410 23.09 3.11 17.48
N THR A 411 23.17 4.34 18.01
CA THR A 411 24.08 4.71 19.11
C THR A 411 23.73 4.03 20.43
N LEU A 412 22.45 3.74 20.64
CA LEU A 412 21.93 3.07 21.84
C LEU A 412 21.72 1.57 21.61
N TYR A 413 21.70 1.14 20.35
CA TYR A 413 21.22 -0.18 19.93
C TYR A 413 19.85 -0.49 20.57
N ALA A 414 18.92 0.45 20.36
CA ALA A 414 17.60 0.45 20.99
C ALA A 414 16.52 0.91 20.02
N LYS A 415 15.30 0.41 20.22
CA LYS A 415 14.10 0.93 19.56
C LYS A 415 13.49 2.05 20.37
N LEU A 416 12.95 3.04 19.67
CA LEU A 416 12.21 4.16 20.22
C LEU A 416 10.77 4.05 19.76
N TYR A 417 9.85 4.11 20.71
CA TYR A 417 8.41 4.08 20.48
C TYR A 417 7.80 5.38 20.98
N SER A 418 7.00 6.04 20.15
CA SER A 418 6.17 7.19 20.50
C SER A 418 4.74 6.96 19.99
N CYS A 419 3.76 7.44 20.75
CA CYS A 419 2.36 7.33 20.38
C CYS A 419 1.56 8.51 20.95
N THR A 420 0.53 8.93 20.22
CA THR A 420 -0.38 10.00 20.65
C THR A 420 -1.47 9.50 21.60
N GLU A 421 -1.54 8.18 21.84
CA GLU A 421 -2.44 7.54 22.78
C GLU A 421 -1.65 6.71 23.81
N PRO A 422 -2.18 6.51 25.03
CA PRO A 422 -1.49 5.68 26.00
C PRO A 422 -1.46 4.22 25.54
N PHE A 423 -0.34 3.53 25.80
CA PHE A 423 -0.21 2.12 25.51
C PHE A 423 0.46 1.36 26.66
N PRO A 424 0.05 0.10 26.92
CA PRO A 424 0.62 -0.69 28.00
C PRO A 424 2.04 -1.16 27.65
N ILE A 425 2.90 -1.27 28.67
CA ILE A 425 4.19 -1.93 28.55
C ILE A 425 3.97 -3.45 28.73
N PRO A 426 4.16 -4.28 27.69
CA PRO A 426 3.86 -5.69 27.76
C PRO A 426 4.99 -6.48 28.42
N TRP A 427 4.66 -7.69 28.86
CA TRP A 427 5.63 -8.72 29.25
C TRP A 427 6.57 -8.32 30.40
N MET A 428 6.07 -7.50 31.32
CA MET A 428 6.77 -7.22 32.57
C MET A 428 6.66 -8.44 33.50
N LEU A 429 7.67 -8.64 34.34
CA LEU A 429 7.67 -9.70 35.36
C LEU A 429 6.64 -9.42 36.47
N GLU A 430 6.35 -8.13 36.72
CA GLU A 430 5.38 -7.69 37.72
C GLU A 430 3.99 -7.54 37.09
N ASP A 431 2.95 -7.98 37.81
CA ASP A 431 1.54 -7.90 37.37
C ASP A 431 0.97 -6.46 37.36
N GLU A 432 1.80 -5.44 37.61
CA GLU A 432 1.35 -4.04 37.58
C GLU A 432 1.15 -3.57 36.14
N ALA A 433 -0.07 -3.17 35.79
CA ALA A 433 -0.35 -2.59 34.49
C ALA A 433 0.24 -1.18 34.38
N ILE A 434 1.45 -1.07 33.83
CA ILE A 434 2.11 0.21 33.56
C ILE A 434 1.89 0.61 32.10
N SER A 435 1.50 1.85 31.87
CA SER A 435 1.37 2.44 30.54
C SER A 435 2.38 3.55 30.29
N VAL A 436 2.71 3.73 29.02
CA VAL A 436 3.37 4.92 28.49
C VAL A 436 2.29 5.95 28.21
N ASN A 437 2.46 7.19 28.69
CA ASN A 437 1.49 8.25 28.43
C ASN A 437 1.59 8.73 26.97
N PRO A 438 0.57 9.43 26.46
CA PRO A 438 0.69 10.16 25.20
C PRO A 438 1.94 11.04 25.19
N ASP A 439 2.65 11.06 24.05
CA ASP A 439 3.85 11.85 23.78
C ASP A 439 5.10 11.49 24.62
N ASP A 440 4.98 10.61 25.61
CA ASP A 440 6.13 10.00 26.29
C ASP A 440 6.85 9.07 25.32
N ASN A 441 8.18 9.08 25.37
CA ASN A 441 8.99 8.17 24.58
C ASN A 441 9.31 6.91 25.36
N PHE A 442 9.18 5.74 24.73
CA PHE A 442 9.62 4.48 25.29
C PHE A 442 10.84 3.94 24.56
N VAL A 443 11.96 3.86 25.27
CA VAL A 443 13.25 3.41 24.72
C VAL A 443 13.49 1.97 25.17
N VAL A 444 13.58 1.04 24.23
CA VAL A 444 13.75 -0.38 24.52
C VAL A 444 15.07 -0.90 23.97
N PHE A 445 15.92 -1.35 24.88
CA PHE A 445 17.18 -1.99 24.56
C PHE A 445 16.95 -3.47 24.26
N LEU A 446 17.42 -3.92 23.11
CA LEU A 446 17.22 -5.29 22.65
C LEU A 446 18.43 -6.13 23.08
N ARG A 447 18.22 -7.13 23.96
CA ARG A 447 19.26 -8.04 24.46
C ARG A 447 18.85 -9.48 24.21
N ALA A 448 18.83 -9.85 22.94
CA ALA A 448 18.52 -11.20 22.51
C ALA A 448 19.71 -12.14 22.77
N ARG A 449 19.90 -12.57 24.02
CA ARG A 449 20.95 -13.49 24.47
C ARG A 449 20.29 -14.72 25.11
N ASP A 450 20.95 -15.87 25.05
CA ASP A 450 20.50 -17.06 25.79
C ASP A 450 20.74 -16.89 27.30
N ALA A 451 20.26 -17.85 28.10
CA ALA A 451 20.39 -17.83 29.56
C ALA A 451 21.85 -17.72 30.04
N GLU A 452 22.80 -18.42 29.40
CA GLU A 452 24.20 -18.42 29.80
C GLU A 452 24.83 -17.03 29.59
N ASP A 453 24.57 -16.42 28.44
CA ASP A 453 25.06 -15.09 28.11
C ASP A 453 24.34 -13.99 28.91
N GLN A 454 23.06 -14.16 29.24
CA GLN A 454 22.33 -13.23 30.12
C GLN A 454 22.96 -13.22 31.53
N THR A 455 23.25 -14.40 32.09
CA THR A 455 23.90 -14.53 33.40
C THR A 455 25.21 -13.75 33.47
N LYS A 456 25.99 -13.77 32.38
CA LYS A 456 27.30 -13.12 32.32
C LYS A 456 27.22 -11.61 32.06
N ASN A 457 26.26 -11.16 31.26
CA ASN A 457 26.32 -9.84 30.63
C ASN A 457 25.18 -8.90 30.99
N LEU A 458 24.02 -9.41 31.44
CA LEU A 458 22.83 -8.57 31.56
C LEU A 458 22.99 -7.45 32.61
N ILE A 459 23.69 -7.70 33.71
CA ILE A 459 23.98 -6.66 34.71
C ILE A 459 24.81 -5.50 34.14
N ASN A 460 25.77 -5.81 33.27
CA ASN A 460 26.58 -4.81 32.58
C ASN A 460 25.74 -4.07 31.54
N ASP A 461 24.86 -4.79 30.81
CA ASP A 461 23.91 -4.17 29.88
C ASP A 461 22.98 -3.19 30.62
N LEU A 462 22.42 -3.55 31.77
CA LEU A 462 21.59 -2.67 32.61
C LEU A 462 22.38 -1.45 33.13
N SER A 463 23.64 -1.65 33.51
CA SER A 463 24.54 -0.56 33.91
C SER A 463 24.77 0.44 32.77
N VAL A 464 24.94 -0.05 31.53
CA VAL A 464 25.07 0.81 30.34
C VAL A 464 23.77 1.57 30.07
N ILE A 465 22.62 0.89 30.20
CA ILE A 465 21.30 1.51 30.04
C ILE A 465 21.10 2.65 31.04
N LYS A 466 21.50 2.46 32.31
CA LYS A 466 21.48 3.51 33.33
C LYS A 466 22.27 4.75 32.88
N ILE A 467 23.49 4.56 32.39
CA ILE A 467 24.34 5.67 31.92
C ILE A 467 23.66 6.39 30.74
N MET A 468 23.10 5.63 29.80
CA MET A 468 22.40 6.20 28.63
C MET A 468 21.14 6.96 29.04
N LYS A 469 20.36 6.45 29.99
CA LYS A 469 19.19 7.10 30.57
C LYS A 469 19.53 8.49 31.13
N LEU A 470 20.60 8.60 31.91
CA LEU A 470 21.06 9.88 32.46
C LEU A 470 21.41 10.89 31.35
N SER A 471 21.97 10.43 30.23
CA SER A 471 22.31 11.29 29.09
C SER A 471 21.08 11.81 28.33
N LEU A 472 19.98 11.05 28.31
CA LEU A 472 18.75 11.41 27.60
C LEU A 472 17.84 12.31 28.43
N GLN A 473 17.79 12.10 29.74
CA GLN A 473 16.98 12.92 30.67
C GLN A 473 17.42 14.40 30.72
N ALA A 474 18.66 14.71 30.32
CA ALA A 474 19.14 16.08 30.20
C ALA A 474 18.42 16.93 29.13
N LYS A 475 17.58 16.32 28.27
CA LYS A 475 16.95 16.95 27.09
C LYS A 475 15.48 17.36 27.26
N SER A 476 14.97 17.46 28.49
CA SER A 476 13.60 17.93 28.79
C SER A 476 12.44 17.10 28.20
N LEU A 477 12.71 15.85 27.81
CA LEU A 477 11.68 14.88 27.36
C LEU A 477 11.50 13.79 28.42
N THR A 478 10.26 13.32 28.58
CA THR A 478 9.90 12.19 29.44
C THR A 478 10.17 10.89 28.70
N PHE A 479 11.11 10.10 29.25
CA PHE A 479 11.50 8.81 28.70
C PHE A 479 11.20 7.69 29.70
N ARG A 480 10.56 6.63 29.21
CA ARG A 480 10.48 5.32 29.85
C ARG A 480 11.55 4.42 29.22
N PHE A 481 12.14 3.53 30.01
CA PHE A 481 13.25 2.69 29.57
C PHE A 481 12.93 1.22 29.80
N GLY A 482 13.05 0.41 28.77
CA GLY A 482 12.88 -1.03 28.82
C GLY A 482 14.14 -1.78 28.39
N CYS A 483 14.33 -2.99 28.93
CA CYS A 483 15.30 -3.96 28.46
C CYS A 483 14.55 -5.22 28.04
N LEU A 484 14.48 -5.50 26.74
CA LEU A 484 13.82 -6.68 26.19
C LEU A 484 14.80 -7.84 26.11
N VAL A 485 14.47 -8.93 26.80
CA VAL A 485 15.22 -10.19 26.81
C VAL A 485 14.34 -11.34 26.30
N PRO A 486 14.91 -12.42 25.73
CA PRO A 486 14.19 -13.64 25.40
C PRO A 486 13.62 -14.35 26.64
N ARG A 487 12.70 -15.28 26.39
CA ARG A 487 12.08 -16.12 27.43
C ARG A 487 13.09 -16.96 28.21
N ASP A 488 14.27 -17.22 27.66
CA ASP A 488 15.38 -17.91 28.33
C ASP A 488 15.78 -17.24 29.66
N PHE A 489 15.35 -16.00 29.91
CA PHE A 489 15.47 -15.36 31.24
C PHE A 489 14.78 -16.18 32.35
N GLU A 490 13.65 -16.84 32.04
CA GLU A 490 12.92 -17.70 32.97
C GLU A 490 13.71 -18.96 33.37
N ASP A 491 14.70 -19.37 32.57
CA ASP A 491 15.57 -20.52 32.83
C ASP A 491 16.75 -20.19 33.76
N LEU A 492 16.96 -18.91 34.08
CA LEU A 492 18.00 -18.49 35.02
C LEU A 492 17.71 -18.98 36.45
N PRO A 493 18.73 -19.16 37.30
CA PRO A 493 18.50 -19.39 38.73
C PRO A 493 17.66 -18.27 39.35
N LEU A 494 16.70 -18.61 40.21
CA LEU A 494 15.75 -17.65 40.80
C LEU A 494 16.46 -16.49 41.52
N ASP A 495 17.57 -16.76 42.21
CA ASP A 495 18.38 -15.73 42.87
C ASP A 495 18.94 -14.73 41.87
N THR A 496 19.39 -15.20 40.71
CA THR A 496 19.90 -14.35 39.60
C THR A 496 18.78 -13.55 38.95
N GLN A 497 17.60 -14.15 38.73
CA GLN A 497 16.43 -13.44 38.23
C GLN A 497 16.02 -12.30 39.17
N ASN A 498 15.96 -12.57 40.47
CA ASN A 498 15.62 -11.59 41.50
C ASN A 498 16.67 -10.47 41.58
N GLU A 499 17.95 -10.81 41.52
CA GLU A 499 19.05 -9.82 41.50
C GLU A 499 18.92 -8.86 40.31
N LEU A 500 18.76 -9.41 39.10
CA LEU A 500 18.65 -8.63 37.86
C LEU A 500 17.38 -7.78 37.84
N SER A 501 16.25 -8.31 38.32
CA SER A 501 14.97 -7.60 38.38
C SER A 501 15.02 -6.48 39.41
N THR A 502 15.55 -6.74 40.60
CA THR A 502 15.73 -5.73 41.66
C THR A 502 16.67 -4.62 41.17
N TYR A 503 17.76 -4.97 40.49
CA TYR A 503 18.68 -3.99 39.92
C TYR A 503 17.97 -3.12 38.87
N ALA A 504 17.30 -3.73 37.89
CA ALA A 504 16.58 -3.00 36.85
C ALA A 504 15.51 -2.05 37.44
N GLN A 505 14.73 -2.53 38.41
CA GLN A 505 13.71 -1.74 39.09
C GLN A 505 14.32 -0.56 39.87
N SER A 506 15.41 -0.79 40.59
CA SER A 506 16.12 0.28 41.33
C SER A 506 16.65 1.40 40.43
N GLU A 507 16.95 1.06 39.16
CA GLU A 507 17.38 2.02 38.14
C GLU A 507 16.22 2.57 37.29
N GLY A 508 14.98 2.15 37.58
CA GLY A 508 13.77 2.51 36.83
C GLY A 508 13.86 2.08 35.36
N ILE A 509 14.28 0.84 35.13
CA ILE A 509 14.34 0.14 33.84
C ILE A 509 13.33 -1.02 33.91
N TYR A 510 12.39 -1.07 32.97
CA TYR A 510 11.42 -2.16 32.85
C TYR A 510 12.09 -3.37 32.20
N LEU A 511 12.19 -4.49 32.91
CA LEU A 511 12.66 -5.74 32.33
C LEU A 511 11.48 -6.43 31.62
N LEU A 512 11.60 -6.61 30.30
CA LEU A 512 10.55 -7.17 29.45
C LEU A 512 10.99 -8.56 28.97
N ILE A 513 10.16 -9.58 29.20
CA ILE A 513 10.47 -10.97 28.87
C ILE A 513 9.67 -11.37 27.62
N CYS A 514 10.31 -11.30 26.46
CA CYS A 514 9.71 -11.75 25.21
C CYS A 514 9.23 -13.19 25.34
N PRO A 515 8.03 -13.55 24.85
CA PRO A 515 7.51 -14.92 24.95
C PRO A 515 8.30 -15.95 24.13
N GLU A 516 9.21 -15.49 23.26
CA GLU A 516 10.03 -16.33 22.40
C GLU A 516 11.38 -16.65 23.04
N THR A 517 11.82 -17.89 22.87
CA THR A 517 13.17 -18.33 23.27
C THR A 517 14.20 -17.99 22.20
N THR A 518 15.47 -17.98 22.59
CA THR A 518 16.60 -17.75 21.71
C THR A 518 16.66 -18.80 20.60
N VAL A 519 16.32 -20.06 20.91
CA VAL A 519 16.25 -21.16 19.94
C VAL A 519 15.16 -20.92 18.89
N ALA A 520 13.97 -20.47 19.30
CA ALA A 520 12.88 -20.16 18.38
C ALA A 520 13.26 -18.99 17.46
N LEU A 521 13.85 -17.93 18.04
CA LEU A 521 14.31 -16.77 17.30
C LEU A 521 15.45 -17.11 16.32
N ASP A 522 16.40 -17.96 16.72
CA ASP A 522 17.51 -18.42 15.85
C ASP A 522 17.00 -19.27 14.69
N THR A 523 15.97 -20.10 14.94
CA THR A 523 15.32 -20.90 13.89
C THR A 523 14.69 -20.00 12.84
N GLU A 524 13.95 -18.96 13.27
CA GLU A 524 13.34 -17.98 12.38
C GLU A 524 14.39 -17.12 11.66
N ALA A 525 15.45 -16.68 12.38
CA ALA A 525 16.57 -15.95 11.80
C ALA A 525 17.25 -16.77 10.69
N ASN A 526 17.57 -18.03 10.96
CA ASN A 526 18.15 -18.93 9.97
C ASN A 526 17.22 -19.11 8.76
N ARG A 527 15.91 -19.31 8.98
CA ARG A 527 14.93 -19.41 7.89
C ARG A 527 14.96 -18.17 6.99
N ARG A 528 15.01 -16.96 7.58
CA ARG A 528 15.06 -15.69 6.82
C ARG A 528 16.39 -15.50 6.09
N LEU A 529 17.52 -15.87 6.69
CA LEU A 529 18.84 -15.82 6.05
C LEU A 529 18.92 -16.80 4.87
N VAL A 530 18.42 -18.02 5.02
CA VAL A 530 18.35 -19.01 3.93
C VAL A 530 17.42 -18.53 2.82
N SER A 531 16.22 -18.06 3.15
CA SER A 531 15.31 -17.48 2.16
C SER A 531 15.97 -16.32 1.42
N SER A 532 16.71 -15.46 2.13
CA SER A 532 17.43 -14.33 1.54
C SER A 532 18.41 -14.81 0.47
N ARG A 533 19.18 -15.86 0.75
CA ARG A 533 20.14 -16.44 -0.19
C ARG A 533 19.50 -16.88 -1.50
N ILE A 534 18.34 -17.53 -1.42
CA ILE A 534 17.65 -18.14 -2.57
C ILE A 534 17.02 -17.11 -3.52
N ILE A 535 16.80 -15.85 -3.09
CA ILE A 535 16.09 -14.84 -3.90
C ILE A 535 16.76 -14.57 -5.27
N ARG A 536 18.07 -14.84 -5.41
CA ARG A 536 18.83 -14.60 -6.65
C ARG A 536 19.62 -15.82 -7.16
N GLU A 537 19.47 -16.98 -6.52
CA GLU A 537 19.94 -18.26 -7.06
C GLU A 537 18.86 -18.85 -7.97
#